data_AF-A0A847X426-F1
#
_entry.id   AF-A0A847X426-F1
#
_cell.length_a   1.000
_cell.length_b   1.000
_cell.length_c   1.000
_cell.angle_alpha   90.00
_cell.angle_beta   90.00
_cell.angle_gamma   90.00
#
_symmetry.space_group_name_H-M   'P 1'
#
loop_
_entity.id
_entity.type
_entity.pdbx_description
1 polymer ?
#
loop_
_entity_poly.entity_id
_entity_poly.type
_entity_poly.pdbx_seq_one_letter_code
_entity_poly.pdbx_strand_id
1 'polypeptide(L)'
;GDFSSEEYLAQLADPSEANKAFRQKVLSAFRNPHNMSADAFKGEHLKIPLMPGDGVDHNGSPLQWFQFPKLQYERLRLWAEGAFENDFADAALDQVTDLDQLPVEQRPHALTEAALEPCSGGAFHPGVELSYYLRLPQLYARNTDPNAEVFRIARGNRNSLVQDVGRVLDFNSATQGAQPPIGPQMAGDLTRWMGLPWQPDAFSCQRVAMQTDFPVPVWWPALLPVDVLPEEHYNQMMRTDLSAEQRVRFFENRVWWARGVPGVGYHANASYWDGIRNMISVWQKMGFVVERPGPTDPDHPEAIPARVFVEVGRGAMEQRFDWTAGDGESP
;
A
#
# COMPACT_ATOMS: atom_id res chain seq x y z
N GLY A 1 2.48 1.40 -21.12
CA GLY A 1 2.89 0.26 -21.95
C GLY A 1 2.92 -0.96 -21.07
N ASP A 2 3.58 -2.01 -21.53
CA ASP A 2 3.74 -3.24 -20.77
C ASP A 2 5.04 -3.19 -19.97
N PHE A 3 4.95 -3.07 -18.65
CA PHE A 3 6.13 -3.02 -17.76
C PHE A 3 6.79 -4.38 -17.54
N SER A 4 6.25 -5.46 -18.13
CA SER A 4 6.91 -6.77 -18.19
C SER A 4 7.73 -6.98 -19.47
N SER A 5 7.63 -6.06 -20.44
CA SER A 5 8.37 -6.14 -21.71
C SER A 5 9.78 -5.55 -21.57
N GLU A 6 10.81 -6.34 -21.91
CA GLU A 6 12.20 -5.88 -21.95
C GLU A 6 12.39 -4.69 -22.90
N GLU A 7 11.72 -4.68 -24.06
CA GLU A 7 11.77 -3.59 -25.02
C GLU A 7 11.19 -2.30 -24.44
N TYR A 8 10.07 -2.40 -23.71
CA TYR A 8 9.45 -1.24 -23.08
C TYR A 8 10.32 -0.71 -21.94
N LEU A 9 10.90 -1.59 -21.13
CA LEU A 9 11.84 -1.22 -20.05
C LEU A 9 13.11 -0.56 -20.61
N ALA A 10 13.69 -1.11 -21.68
CA ALA A 10 14.82 -0.51 -22.38
C ALA A 10 14.48 0.89 -22.92
N GLN A 11 13.27 1.08 -23.44
CA GLN A 11 12.80 2.40 -23.87
C GLN A 11 12.62 3.36 -22.69
N LEU A 12 12.13 2.92 -21.52
CA LEU A 12 12.04 3.76 -20.33
C LEU A 12 13.43 4.19 -19.82
N ALA A 13 14.43 3.32 -19.99
CA ALA A 13 15.81 3.53 -19.54
C ALA A 13 16.64 4.43 -20.49
N ASP A 14 16.22 4.66 -21.73
CA ASP A 14 16.96 5.53 -22.67
C ASP A 14 16.81 7.03 -22.28
N PRO A 15 17.88 7.73 -21.85
CA PRO A 15 17.83 9.14 -21.44
C PRO A 15 17.89 10.12 -22.63
N SER A 16 18.10 9.63 -23.86
CA SER A 16 18.32 10.47 -25.04
C SER A 16 17.22 11.53 -25.24
N GLU A 17 17.61 12.67 -25.83
CA GLU A 17 16.65 13.72 -26.20
C GLU A 17 15.62 13.21 -27.23
N ALA A 18 16.00 12.25 -28.07
CA ALA A 18 15.09 11.62 -29.04
C ALA A 18 13.94 10.87 -28.35
N ASN A 19 14.19 10.29 -27.17
CA ASN A 19 13.20 9.53 -26.40
C ASN A 19 12.46 10.36 -25.33
N LYS A 20 12.80 11.64 -25.18
CA LYS A 20 12.22 12.55 -24.17
C LYS A 20 10.70 12.66 -24.24
N ALA A 21 10.15 12.80 -25.45
CA ALA A 21 8.70 12.91 -25.65
C ALA A 21 7.95 11.66 -25.14
N PHE A 22 8.56 10.48 -25.28
CA PHE A 22 8.00 9.23 -24.76
C PHE A 22 8.00 9.23 -23.23
N ARG A 23 9.12 9.56 -22.57
CA ARG A 23 9.18 9.60 -21.09
C ARG A 23 8.22 10.66 -20.51
N GLN A 24 8.10 11.82 -21.16
CA GLN A 24 7.12 12.85 -20.79
C GLN A 24 5.67 12.38 -20.91
N LYS A 25 5.34 11.61 -21.96
CA LYS A 25 4.03 10.98 -22.10
C LYS A 25 3.75 10.02 -20.96
N VAL A 26 4.72 9.20 -20.56
CA VAL A 26 4.58 8.30 -19.40
C VAL A 26 4.39 9.10 -18.10
N LEU A 27 5.21 10.12 -17.85
CA LEU A 27 5.08 10.99 -16.67
C LEU A 27 3.69 11.65 -16.59
N SER A 28 3.08 12.01 -17.72
CA SER A 28 1.76 12.66 -17.74
C SER A 28 0.62 11.80 -17.15
N ALA A 29 0.83 10.48 -17.05
CA ALA A 29 -0.09 9.57 -16.39
C ALA A 29 0.00 9.64 -14.85
N PHE A 30 1.09 10.15 -14.29
CA PHE A 30 1.29 10.28 -12.85
C PHE A 30 0.64 11.55 -12.32
N ARG A 31 0.01 11.44 -11.14
CA ARG A 31 -0.60 12.59 -10.46
C ARG A 31 0.46 13.62 -10.09
N ASN A 32 0.25 14.87 -10.48
CA ASN A 32 1.19 15.95 -10.15
C ASN A 32 0.89 16.54 -8.76
N PRO A 33 1.75 16.32 -7.74
CA PRO A 33 1.52 16.81 -6.39
C PRO A 33 1.66 18.34 -6.26
N HIS A 34 2.10 19.03 -7.31
CA HIS A 34 2.16 20.50 -7.37
C HIS A 34 0.90 21.14 -7.95
N ASN A 35 0.01 20.35 -8.59
CA ASN A 35 -1.26 20.87 -9.09
C ASN A 35 -2.28 20.97 -7.95
N MET A 36 -2.33 22.15 -7.33
CA MET A 36 -3.27 22.48 -6.25
C MET A 36 -4.42 23.38 -6.72
N SER A 37 -4.67 23.44 -8.04
CA SER A 37 -5.76 24.23 -8.58
C SER A 37 -7.14 23.68 -8.16
N ALA A 38 -8.17 24.52 -8.21
CA ALA A 38 -9.53 24.11 -7.87
C ALA A 38 -10.09 23.00 -8.79
N ASP A 39 -9.53 22.82 -9.99
CA ASP A 39 -9.93 21.77 -10.93
C ASP A 39 -9.05 20.52 -10.86
N ALA A 40 -8.00 20.52 -10.06
CA ALA A 40 -7.08 19.39 -9.94
C ALA A 40 -7.79 18.11 -9.48
N PHE A 41 -8.82 18.21 -8.62
CA PHE A 41 -9.60 17.04 -8.23
C PHE A 41 -10.29 16.34 -9.42
N LYS A 42 -10.61 17.09 -10.50
CA LYS A 42 -11.15 16.54 -11.76
C LYS A 42 -10.04 16.18 -12.72
N GLY A 43 -9.03 17.04 -12.89
CA GLY A 43 -7.96 16.82 -13.87
C GLY A 43 -7.00 15.69 -13.50
N GLU A 44 -6.90 15.36 -12.21
CA GLU A 44 -5.92 14.42 -11.68
C GLU A 44 -6.53 13.09 -11.17
N HIS A 45 -7.86 12.93 -11.19
CA HIS A 45 -8.52 11.76 -10.55
C HIS A 45 -8.14 10.41 -11.18
N LEU A 46 -8.03 10.34 -12.52
CA LEU A 46 -7.65 9.11 -13.25
C LEU A 46 -6.14 8.92 -13.40
N LYS A 47 -5.33 9.78 -12.80
CA LYS A 47 -3.87 9.63 -12.83
C LYS A 47 -3.43 8.61 -11.79
N ILE A 48 -2.28 7.97 -12.03
CA ILE A 48 -1.75 6.99 -11.10
C ILE A 48 -1.07 7.66 -9.89
N PRO A 49 -1.13 7.04 -8.70
CA PRO A 49 -1.92 5.84 -8.42
C PRO A 49 -3.41 6.18 -8.24
N LEU A 50 -4.27 5.21 -8.55
CA LEU A 50 -5.74 5.32 -8.44
C LEU A 50 -6.17 5.06 -6.99
N MET A 51 -5.74 5.95 -6.10
CA MET A 51 -5.90 5.80 -4.66
C MET A 51 -6.50 7.08 -4.05
N PRO A 52 -7.35 6.97 -3.01
CA PRO A 52 -7.76 8.13 -2.21
C PRO A 52 -6.56 8.80 -1.52
N GLY A 53 -6.72 10.08 -1.19
CA GLY A 53 -5.73 10.92 -0.53
C GLY A 53 -6.12 11.33 0.90
N ASP A 54 -5.22 12.05 1.56
CA ASP A 54 -5.39 12.54 2.95
C ASP A 54 -6.66 13.38 3.13
N GLY A 55 -7.11 14.08 2.09
CA GLY A 55 -8.26 14.97 2.10
C GLY A 55 -9.53 14.36 1.52
N VAL A 56 -9.70 13.04 1.58
CA VAL A 56 -10.87 12.30 1.03
C VAL A 56 -12.21 12.90 1.46
N ASP A 57 -12.30 13.40 2.70
CA ASP A 57 -13.51 14.00 3.28
C ASP A 57 -13.90 15.36 2.67
N HIS A 58 -13.03 15.96 1.85
CA HIS A 58 -13.20 17.31 1.32
C HIS A 58 -13.55 17.29 -0.16
N ASN A 59 -14.85 17.29 -0.47
CA ASN A 59 -15.36 17.33 -1.84
C ASN A 59 -14.74 18.45 -2.67
N GLY A 60 -14.18 18.09 -3.83
CA GLY A 60 -13.53 19.03 -4.75
C GLY A 60 -12.08 19.37 -4.38
N SER A 61 -11.54 18.81 -3.31
CA SER A 61 -10.14 19.03 -2.93
C SER A 61 -9.20 18.23 -3.84
N PRO A 62 -8.07 18.81 -4.30
CA PRO A 62 -6.99 18.03 -4.92
C PRO A 62 -6.47 16.90 -4.02
N LEU A 63 -6.62 17.04 -2.70
CA LEU A 63 -6.17 16.06 -1.71
C LEU A 63 -7.12 14.88 -1.53
N GLN A 64 -8.27 14.85 -2.25
CA GLN A 64 -9.12 13.65 -2.27
C GLN A 64 -8.42 12.45 -2.91
N TRP A 65 -7.40 12.69 -3.73
CA TRP A 65 -6.61 11.66 -4.40
C TRP A 65 -5.18 11.65 -3.87
N PHE A 66 -4.57 10.46 -3.83
CA PHE A 66 -3.22 10.29 -3.33
C PHE A 66 -2.21 11.17 -4.06
N GLN A 67 -1.40 11.93 -3.34
CA GLN A 67 -0.32 12.70 -3.93
C GLN A 67 1.02 12.04 -3.67
N PHE A 68 1.84 11.93 -4.72
CA PHE A 68 3.24 11.53 -4.55
C PHE A 68 3.95 12.48 -3.57
N PRO A 69 4.80 11.95 -2.69
CA PRO A 69 5.83 12.75 -2.05
C PRO A 69 6.58 13.57 -3.11
N LYS A 70 6.73 14.88 -2.87
CA LYS A 70 7.29 15.81 -3.87
C LYS A 70 8.68 15.38 -4.36
N LEU A 71 9.52 14.83 -3.48
CA LEU A 71 10.84 14.32 -3.86
C LEU A 71 10.77 13.13 -4.82
N GLN A 72 9.82 12.20 -4.65
CA GLN A 72 9.64 11.08 -5.56
C GLN A 72 9.13 11.57 -6.93
N TYR A 73 8.18 12.51 -6.95
CA TYR A 73 7.71 13.10 -8.20
C TYR A 73 8.82 13.89 -8.91
N GLU A 74 9.68 14.58 -8.17
CA GLU A 74 10.82 15.30 -8.73
C GLU A 74 11.83 14.36 -9.40
N ARG A 75 12.08 13.18 -8.82
CA ARG A 75 12.89 12.13 -9.48
C ARG A 75 12.25 11.67 -10.79
N LEU A 76 10.92 11.49 -10.82
CA LEU A 76 10.18 11.16 -12.06
C LEU A 76 10.26 12.31 -13.09
N ARG A 77 10.23 13.57 -12.65
CA ARG A 77 10.41 14.74 -13.53
C ARG A 77 11.80 14.76 -14.17
N LEU A 78 12.84 14.58 -13.36
CA LEU A 78 14.23 14.51 -13.84
C LEU A 78 14.43 13.34 -14.81
N TRP A 79 13.89 12.16 -14.48
CA TRP A 79 13.86 11.01 -15.40
C TRP A 79 13.21 11.37 -16.75
N ALA A 80 12.02 11.98 -16.72
CA ALA A 80 11.31 12.37 -17.94
C ALA A 80 12.07 13.41 -18.77
N GLU A 81 12.90 14.22 -18.13
CA GLU A 81 13.78 15.21 -18.78
C GLU A 81 15.08 14.62 -19.32
N GLY A 82 15.42 13.37 -18.97
CA GLY A 82 16.69 12.74 -19.35
C GLY A 82 17.84 13.06 -18.40
N ALA A 83 17.55 13.63 -17.23
CA ALA A 83 18.54 13.94 -16.19
C ALA A 83 18.74 12.75 -15.25
N PHE A 84 19.14 11.61 -15.82
CA PHE A 84 19.47 10.39 -15.10
C PHE A 84 20.55 9.60 -15.84
N GLU A 85 21.24 8.73 -15.11
CA GLU A 85 22.18 7.78 -15.66
C GLU A 85 21.44 6.47 -15.93
N ASN A 86 21.61 5.89 -17.12
CA ASN A 86 21.01 4.59 -17.42
C ASN A 86 21.87 3.49 -16.79
N ASP A 87 21.38 2.96 -15.68
CA ASP A 87 21.96 1.87 -14.91
C ASP A 87 21.10 0.59 -14.94
N PHE A 88 20.05 0.55 -15.77
CA PHE A 88 19.06 -0.53 -15.78
C PHE A 88 19.64 -1.92 -16.07
N ALA A 89 20.72 -2.00 -16.86
CA ALA A 89 21.41 -3.25 -17.18
C ALA A 89 22.72 -3.43 -16.40
N ASP A 90 22.96 -2.63 -15.34
CA ASP A 90 24.17 -2.74 -14.53
C ASP A 90 24.08 -3.92 -13.55
N ALA A 91 24.63 -5.05 -13.97
CA ALA A 91 24.72 -6.26 -13.16
C ALA A 91 25.51 -6.10 -11.85
N ALA A 92 26.21 -4.97 -11.61
CA ALA A 92 26.85 -4.69 -10.33
C ALA A 92 25.85 -4.21 -9.26
N LEU A 93 24.78 -3.54 -9.66
CA LEU A 93 23.76 -3.02 -8.73
C LEU A 93 22.88 -4.14 -8.14
N ASP A 94 22.71 -5.24 -8.86
CA ASP A 94 21.92 -6.40 -8.43
C ASP A 94 22.66 -7.41 -7.53
N GLN A 95 23.92 -7.13 -7.15
CA GLN A 95 24.77 -8.12 -6.46
C GLN A 95 24.61 -8.17 -4.95
N VAL A 96 23.96 -7.16 -4.34
CA VAL A 96 23.78 -7.12 -2.90
C VAL A 96 22.54 -7.91 -2.52
N THR A 97 22.76 -9.14 -2.08
CA THR A 97 21.71 -10.07 -1.59
C THR A 97 21.74 -10.24 -0.08
N ASP A 98 22.84 -9.84 0.58
CA ASP A 98 23.03 -10.01 2.02
C ASP A 98 23.64 -8.76 2.67
N LEU A 99 23.27 -8.50 3.93
CA LEU A 99 23.77 -7.37 4.71
C LEU A 99 25.31 -7.38 4.83
N ASP A 100 25.94 -8.56 4.88
CA ASP A 100 27.38 -8.68 5.02
C ASP A 100 28.17 -8.26 3.77
N GLN A 101 27.51 -8.12 2.63
CA GLN A 101 28.11 -7.61 1.40
C GLN A 101 28.19 -6.08 1.39
N LEU A 102 27.40 -5.40 2.23
CA LEU A 102 27.48 -3.95 2.38
C LEU A 102 28.69 -3.54 3.23
N PRO A 103 29.33 -2.39 2.91
CA PRO A 103 30.30 -1.75 3.79
C PRO A 103 29.72 -1.57 5.21
N VAL A 104 30.53 -1.85 6.23
CA VAL A 104 30.08 -1.90 7.65
C VAL A 104 29.38 -0.62 8.07
N GLU A 105 29.85 0.53 7.56
CA GLU A 105 29.29 1.86 7.81
C GLU A 105 27.89 2.07 7.21
N GLN A 106 27.50 1.32 6.18
CA GLN A 106 26.18 1.41 5.53
C GLN A 106 25.14 0.49 6.16
N ARG A 107 25.57 -0.60 6.80
CA ARG A 107 24.67 -1.62 7.37
C ARG A 107 23.63 -1.08 8.36
N PRO A 108 23.93 -0.13 9.26
CA PRO A 108 22.92 0.43 10.16
C PRO A 108 21.79 1.18 9.43
N HIS A 109 22.13 1.87 8.34
CA HIS A 109 21.14 2.53 7.51
C HIS A 109 20.28 1.52 6.75
N ALA A 110 20.91 0.51 6.14
CA ALA A 110 20.20 -0.58 5.45
C ALA A 110 19.21 -1.30 6.39
N LEU A 111 19.59 -1.57 7.65
CA LEU A 111 18.69 -2.14 8.65
C LEU A 111 17.52 -1.20 9.02
N THR A 112 17.75 0.11 9.02
CA THR A 112 16.70 1.11 9.27
C THR A 112 15.73 1.17 8.10
N GLU A 113 16.24 1.15 6.87
CA GLU A 113 15.45 1.14 5.65
C GLU A 113 14.62 -0.14 5.55
N ALA A 114 15.24 -1.32 5.70
CA ALA A 114 14.55 -2.61 5.64
C ALA A 114 13.40 -2.74 6.67
N ALA A 115 13.50 -2.07 7.82
CA ALA A 115 12.44 -2.06 8.83
C ALA A 115 11.24 -1.17 8.47
N LEU A 116 11.41 -0.18 7.58
CA LEU A 116 10.40 0.84 7.26
C LEU A 116 9.89 0.76 5.82
N GLU A 117 10.70 0.23 4.90
CA GLU A 117 10.36 0.05 3.49
C GLU A 117 9.04 -0.70 3.25
N PRO A 118 8.69 -1.78 4.00
CA PRO A 118 7.40 -2.44 3.79
C PRO A 118 6.21 -1.64 4.34
N CYS A 119 6.41 -0.58 5.14
CA CYS A 119 5.32 0.16 5.77
C CYS A 119 4.66 1.18 4.82
N SER A 120 3.43 1.59 5.15
CA SER A 120 2.71 2.59 4.35
C SER A 120 3.38 3.97 4.46
N GLY A 121 3.67 4.60 3.32
CA GLY A 121 4.08 6.02 3.22
C GLY A 121 2.92 7.02 3.31
N GLY A 122 1.71 6.53 3.63
CA GLY A 122 0.44 7.22 3.47
C GLY A 122 0.05 7.33 2.00
N ALA A 123 -1.10 7.87 1.60
CA ALA A 123 -2.11 8.62 2.33
C ALA A 123 -2.51 8.12 3.73
N PHE A 124 -2.65 9.08 4.62
CA PHE A 124 -2.87 8.89 6.04
C PHE A 124 -4.30 9.26 6.43
N HIS A 125 -5.17 8.25 6.49
CA HIS A 125 -6.55 8.36 6.97
C HIS A 125 -7.00 7.09 7.75
N PRO A 126 -6.42 6.80 8.94
CA PRO A 126 -5.20 7.37 9.49
C PRO A 126 -3.92 6.75 8.90
N GLY A 127 -4.00 5.61 8.20
CA GLY A 127 -2.86 4.84 7.69
C GLY A 127 -3.03 3.35 8.01
N VAL A 128 -1.93 2.60 8.00
CA VAL A 128 -1.91 1.17 8.38
C VAL A 128 -1.12 0.98 9.67
N GLU A 129 0.21 1.16 9.64
CA GLU A 129 1.06 0.98 10.83
C GLU A 129 1.14 2.25 11.69
N LEU A 130 1.32 3.39 11.03
CA LEU A 130 1.56 4.71 11.59
C LEU A 130 0.87 5.79 10.72
N SER A 131 1.01 7.06 11.09
CA SER A 131 0.24 8.16 10.47
C SER A 131 1.08 9.38 10.07
N TYR A 132 0.40 10.47 9.72
CA TYR A 132 0.91 11.71 9.11
C TYR A 132 2.07 12.37 9.83
N TYR A 133 2.20 12.18 11.15
CA TYR A 133 3.27 12.78 11.95
C TYR A 133 4.67 12.29 11.53
N LEU A 134 4.78 11.14 10.82
CA LEU A 134 6.01 10.68 10.18
C LEU A 134 6.59 11.72 9.19
N ARG A 135 5.75 12.56 8.61
CA ARG A 135 6.15 13.62 7.65
C ARG A 135 6.55 14.93 8.34
N LEU A 136 6.50 14.99 9.68
CA LEU A 136 6.72 16.22 10.44
C LEU A 136 8.10 16.20 11.11
N PRO A 137 8.93 17.25 10.92
CA PRO A 137 10.26 17.29 11.50
C PRO A 137 10.23 17.21 13.04
N GLN A 138 9.17 17.71 13.69
CA GLN A 138 8.99 17.71 15.14
C GLN A 138 9.02 16.30 15.76
N LEU A 139 8.76 15.24 14.99
CA LEU A 139 8.89 13.87 15.46
C LEU A 139 10.36 13.48 15.73
N TYR A 140 11.29 14.06 14.98
CA TYR A 140 12.69 13.62 14.92
C TYR A 140 13.61 14.49 15.78
N ALA A 141 14.62 13.87 16.39
CA ALA A 141 15.61 14.53 17.23
C ALA A 141 16.39 15.62 16.48
N ARG A 142 16.64 15.42 15.18
CA ARG A 142 17.34 16.40 14.31
C ARG A 142 16.66 17.78 14.28
N ASN A 143 15.35 17.85 14.54
CA ASN A 143 14.62 19.11 14.56
C ASN A 143 15.04 20.06 15.69
N THR A 144 15.61 19.53 16.79
CA THR A 144 16.12 20.34 17.91
C THR A 144 17.60 20.16 18.18
N ASP A 145 18.20 19.03 17.75
CA ASP A 145 19.63 18.77 17.85
C ASP A 145 20.24 18.61 16.44
N PRO A 146 20.98 19.62 15.94
CA PRO A 146 21.60 19.56 14.62
C PRO A 146 22.69 18.49 14.50
N ASN A 147 23.09 17.79 15.57
CA ASN A 147 24.06 16.69 15.53
C ASN A 147 23.40 15.29 15.57
N ALA A 148 22.14 15.17 16.00
CA ALA A 148 21.46 13.88 16.13
C ALA A 148 21.18 13.23 14.78
N GLU A 149 21.42 11.94 14.55
CA GLU A 149 21.11 11.25 13.27
C GLU A 149 19.72 11.61 12.67
N VAL A 150 19.67 11.78 11.34
CA VAL A 150 18.58 12.48 10.61
C VAL A 150 17.18 11.92 10.92
N PHE A 151 17.06 10.60 11.06
CA PHE A 151 15.77 9.91 11.22
C PHE A 151 15.55 9.32 12.62
N ARG A 152 16.30 9.77 13.63
CA ARG A 152 16.06 9.33 15.00
C ARG A 152 14.81 10.00 15.56
N ILE A 153 13.83 9.22 15.99
CA ILE A 153 12.66 9.72 16.72
C ILE A 153 13.13 10.38 18.02
N ALA A 154 12.67 11.61 18.27
CA ALA A 154 12.96 12.34 19.49
C ALA A 154 12.35 11.61 20.69
N ARG A 155 13.15 11.29 21.71
CA ARG A 155 12.68 10.59 22.91
C ARG A 155 12.27 11.59 24.00
N GLY A 156 11.05 11.44 24.49
CA GLY A 156 10.53 12.20 25.62
C GLY A 156 11.02 11.68 26.97
N ASN A 157 10.87 12.52 27.98
CA ASN A 157 11.18 12.23 29.37
C ASN A 157 10.07 12.72 30.33
N ARG A 158 8.81 12.74 29.85
CA ARG A 158 7.66 13.16 30.67
C ARG A 158 7.53 12.25 31.89
N ASN A 159 7.23 12.83 33.06
CA ASN A 159 7.03 12.09 34.32
C ASN A 159 5.80 11.15 34.29
N SER A 160 4.93 11.29 33.30
CA SER A 160 3.73 10.46 33.09
C SER A 160 3.56 10.16 31.61
N LEU A 161 3.04 8.97 31.30
CA LEU A 161 2.59 8.62 29.95
C LEU A 161 1.29 9.36 29.59
N VAL A 162 0.46 9.67 30.59
CA VAL A 162 -0.78 10.44 30.41
C VAL A 162 -0.42 11.86 30.00
N GLN A 163 -0.81 12.23 28.79
CA GLN A 163 -0.69 13.58 28.26
C GLN A 163 -2.09 14.20 28.23
N ASP A 164 -2.25 15.36 28.85
CA ASP A 164 -3.44 16.18 28.62
C ASP A 164 -3.26 16.92 27.28
N VAL A 165 -4.09 16.56 26.29
CA VAL A 165 -4.13 17.19 24.97
C VAL A 165 -5.29 18.19 24.84
N GLY A 166 -5.96 18.48 25.96
CA GLY A 166 -7.17 19.29 26.00
C GLY A 166 -8.39 18.54 25.48
N ARG A 167 -9.50 19.30 25.32
CA ARG A 167 -10.78 18.76 24.83
C ARG A 167 -10.80 18.52 23.32
N VAL A 168 -9.94 19.22 22.58
CA VAL A 168 -9.85 19.16 21.13
C VAL A 168 -8.38 19.08 20.75
N LEU A 169 -8.04 18.02 20.01
CA LEU A 169 -6.75 17.87 19.37
C LEU A 169 -6.87 18.34 17.92
N ASP A 170 -6.29 19.50 17.62
CA ASP A 170 -6.20 20.06 16.28
C ASP A 170 -4.73 20.14 15.85
N PHE A 171 -4.47 20.59 14.63
CA PHE A 171 -3.09 20.67 14.13
C PHE A 171 -2.20 21.58 14.97
N ASN A 172 -2.72 22.70 15.49
CA ASN A 172 -1.95 23.63 16.31
C ASN A 172 -1.63 22.99 17.67
N SER A 173 -2.63 22.42 18.35
CA SER A 173 -2.40 21.76 19.65
C SER A 173 -1.55 20.49 19.53
N ALA A 174 -1.54 19.84 18.37
CA ALA A 174 -0.67 18.69 18.08
C ALA A 174 0.80 19.09 17.86
N THR A 175 1.07 20.27 17.29
CA THR A 175 2.41 20.68 16.83
C THR A 175 3.07 21.78 17.66
N GLN A 176 2.31 22.52 18.45
CA GLN A 176 2.79 23.69 19.20
C GLN A 176 2.67 23.48 20.72
N GLY A 177 3.27 24.39 21.48
CA GLY A 177 3.26 24.38 22.94
C GLY A 177 4.50 23.73 23.56
N ALA A 178 4.52 23.66 24.90
CA ALA A 178 5.70 23.20 25.64
C ALA A 178 5.93 21.68 25.54
N GLN A 179 4.86 20.90 25.32
CA GLN A 179 4.91 19.44 25.16
C GLN A 179 3.94 19.01 24.06
N PRO A 180 4.25 19.27 22.78
CA PRO A 180 3.35 18.94 21.69
C PRO A 180 3.17 17.41 21.57
N PRO A 181 1.95 16.92 21.31
CA PRO A 181 1.65 15.51 21.06
C PRO A 181 2.51 14.84 19.97
N ILE A 182 3.01 15.59 18.97
CA ILE A 182 3.81 15.03 17.89
C ILE A 182 5.26 14.72 18.30
N GLY A 183 5.76 15.27 19.40
CA GLY A 183 7.08 14.90 19.92
C GLY A 183 7.65 15.90 20.92
N PRO A 184 8.67 15.52 21.73
CA PRO A 184 9.32 14.21 21.79
C PRO A 184 8.42 13.05 22.30
N GLN A 185 8.64 11.84 21.79
CA GLN A 185 7.78 10.67 21.95
C GLN A 185 8.07 9.86 23.24
N MET A 186 7.01 9.47 23.94
CA MET A 186 7.01 8.46 25.01
C MET A 186 6.45 7.13 24.50
N ALA A 187 6.56 6.06 25.30
CA ALA A 187 5.92 4.78 24.99
C ALA A 187 4.41 4.95 24.77
N GLY A 188 3.90 4.45 23.63
CA GLY A 188 2.50 4.56 23.21
C GLY A 188 2.16 5.78 22.36
N ASP A 189 3.02 6.79 22.25
CA ASP A 189 2.70 8.04 21.54
C ASP A 189 2.65 7.89 20.01
N LEU A 190 3.36 6.91 19.45
CA LEU A 190 3.36 6.65 18.00
C LEU A 190 2.02 6.05 17.54
N THR A 191 1.49 5.05 18.22
CA THR A 191 0.31 4.31 17.75
C THR A 191 -1.02 4.85 18.27
N ARG A 192 -1.02 5.82 19.20
CA ARG A 192 -2.26 6.39 19.75
C ARG A 192 -3.14 7.13 18.73
N TRP A 193 -2.60 7.42 17.55
CA TRP A 193 -3.30 8.12 16.47
C TRP A 193 -4.10 7.17 15.57
N MET A 194 -3.90 5.86 15.70
CA MET A 194 -4.53 4.85 14.88
C MET A 194 -5.91 4.49 15.43
N GLY A 195 -6.75 3.84 14.61
CA GLY A 195 -8.05 3.36 15.04
C GLY A 195 -7.95 2.35 16.19
N LEU A 196 -8.93 2.45 17.10
CA LEU A 196 -9.02 1.63 18.29
C LEU A 196 -10.36 0.89 18.33
N PRO A 197 -10.39 -0.44 18.18
CA PRO A 197 -9.26 -1.29 17.81
C PRO A 197 -8.86 -1.12 16.33
N TRP A 198 -7.72 -1.69 15.91
CA TRP A 198 -7.17 -1.49 14.55
C TRP A 198 -7.93 -2.28 13.47
N GLN A 199 -8.64 -3.35 13.84
CA GLN A 199 -9.36 -4.22 12.91
C GLN A 199 -10.42 -3.48 12.07
N PRO A 200 -11.26 -2.59 12.63
CA PRO A 200 -12.07 -1.62 11.89
C PRO A 200 -11.31 -0.87 10.79
N ASP A 201 -10.14 -0.32 11.09
CA ASP A 201 -9.33 0.39 10.09
C ASP A 201 -8.92 -0.56 8.95
N ALA A 202 -8.50 -1.78 9.29
CA ALA A 202 -8.11 -2.78 8.29
C ALA A 202 -9.25 -3.16 7.34
N PHE A 203 -10.49 -3.29 7.84
CA PHE A 203 -11.65 -3.53 6.98
C PHE A 203 -12.04 -2.29 6.16
N SER A 204 -11.94 -1.09 6.74
CA SER A 204 -12.25 0.17 6.05
C SER A 204 -11.26 0.49 4.92
N CYS A 205 -10.02 0.03 5.06
CA CYS A 205 -8.92 0.22 4.13
C CYS A 205 -9.02 -0.68 2.89
N GLN A 206 -10.12 -0.57 2.14
CA GLN A 206 -10.45 -1.42 1.00
C GLN A 206 -10.86 -0.57 -0.23
N ARG A 207 -11.77 -1.08 -1.07
CA ARG A 207 -12.35 -0.39 -2.22
C ARG A 207 -13.18 0.80 -1.78
N VAL A 208 -13.13 1.90 -2.53
CA VAL A 208 -14.02 3.05 -2.37
C VAL A 208 -14.91 3.15 -3.59
N ALA A 209 -16.21 2.89 -3.40
CA ALA A 209 -17.17 2.99 -4.49
C ALA A 209 -17.33 4.45 -4.94
N MET A 210 -17.27 4.67 -6.25
CA MET A 210 -17.45 5.97 -6.89
C MET A 210 -18.70 5.95 -7.79
N GLN A 211 -19.05 7.09 -8.38
CA GLN A 211 -20.20 7.20 -9.30
C GLN A 211 -20.00 6.39 -10.59
N THR A 212 -18.78 5.96 -10.88
CA THR A 212 -18.40 5.12 -12.01
C THR A 212 -17.89 3.77 -11.51
N ASP A 213 -18.22 2.70 -12.24
CA ASP A 213 -17.81 1.34 -11.87
C ASP A 213 -16.30 1.11 -12.00
N PHE A 214 -15.62 1.83 -12.92
CA PHE A 214 -14.18 1.69 -13.13
C PHE A 214 -13.50 3.04 -13.45
N PRO A 215 -12.23 3.19 -13.05
CA PRO A 215 -11.51 2.32 -12.11
C PRO A 215 -12.05 2.47 -10.68
N VAL A 216 -11.90 1.42 -9.86
CA VAL A 216 -12.28 1.46 -8.44
C VAL A 216 -11.08 1.92 -7.60
N PRO A 217 -11.14 3.09 -6.94
CA PRO A 217 -10.08 3.51 -6.04
C PRO A 217 -9.92 2.57 -4.85
N VAL A 218 -8.68 2.39 -4.41
CA VAL A 218 -8.32 1.52 -3.27
C VAL A 218 -7.39 2.26 -2.32
N TRP A 219 -7.45 1.97 -1.02
CA TRP A 219 -6.54 2.58 -0.04
C TRP A 219 -5.12 1.97 -0.07
N TRP A 220 -4.86 0.84 0.62
CA TRP A 220 -3.51 0.27 0.77
C TRP A 220 -3.39 -1.17 0.27
N PRO A 221 -3.51 -1.43 -1.04
CA PRO A 221 -3.57 -2.80 -1.57
C PRO A 221 -2.28 -3.62 -1.38
N ALA A 222 -1.13 -2.98 -1.14
CA ALA A 222 0.14 -3.67 -0.89
C ALA A 222 0.21 -4.29 0.52
N LEU A 223 -0.46 -3.68 1.51
CA LEU A 223 -0.43 -4.10 2.91
C LEU A 223 -1.71 -4.81 3.33
N LEU A 224 -2.84 -4.31 2.85
CA LEU A 224 -4.18 -4.85 3.02
C LEU A 224 -4.75 -5.11 1.63
N PRO A 225 -4.51 -6.31 1.06
CA PRO A 225 -4.94 -6.63 -0.29
C PRO A 225 -6.43 -6.35 -0.50
N VAL A 226 -6.78 -6.03 -1.73
CA VAL A 226 -8.16 -5.70 -2.09
C VAL A 226 -8.72 -6.73 -3.06
N ASP A 227 -8.05 -6.94 -4.19
CA ASP A 227 -8.45 -7.92 -5.20
C ASP A 227 -7.34 -8.96 -5.34
N VAL A 228 -7.66 -10.22 -5.01
CA VAL A 228 -6.69 -11.30 -4.90
C VAL A 228 -7.05 -12.48 -5.78
N LEU A 229 -6.05 -13.26 -6.18
CA LEU A 229 -6.23 -14.57 -6.83
C LEU A 229 -6.42 -15.61 -5.70
N PRO A 230 -7.60 -16.21 -5.52
CA PRO A 230 -7.81 -17.18 -4.45
C PRO A 230 -7.13 -18.52 -4.79
N GLU A 231 -6.68 -19.25 -3.75
CA GLU A 231 -6.01 -20.55 -3.89
C GLU A 231 -6.80 -21.56 -4.73
N GLU A 232 -8.14 -21.57 -4.64
CA GLU A 232 -8.98 -22.43 -5.48
C GLU A 232 -8.80 -22.13 -6.97
N HIS A 233 -8.85 -20.84 -7.36
CA HIS A 233 -8.64 -20.46 -8.76
C HIS A 233 -7.22 -20.76 -9.22
N TYR A 234 -6.21 -20.56 -8.35
CA TYR A 234 -4.85 -20.99 -8.62
C TYR A 234 -4.79 -22.50 -8.93
N ASN A 235 -5.41 -23.33 -8.09
CA ASN A 235 -5.43 -24.79 -8.29
C ASN A 235 -6.09 -25.17 -9.62
N GLN A 236 -7.18 -24.50 -10.01
CA GLN A 236 -7.82 -24.74 -11.31
C GLN A 236 -6.94 -24.25 -12.47
N MET A 237 -6.33 -23.08 -12.37
CA MET A 237 -5.42 -22.53 -13.39
C MET A 237 -4.23 -23.46 -13.67
N MET A 238 -3.75 -24.19 -12.67
CA MET A 238 -2.62 -25.13 -12.78
C MET A 238 -2.99 -26.47 -13.45
N ARG A 239 -4.28 -26.76 -13.68
CA ARG A 239 -4.73 -28.03 -14.27
C ARG A 239 -4.42 -28.11 -15.76
N THR A 240 -3.66 -29.13 -16.15
CA THR A 240 -3.30 -29.39 -17.56
C THR A 240 -4.40 -30.07 -18.36
N ASP A 241 -5.47 -30.54 -17.73
CA ASP A 241 -6.64 -31.10 -18.40
C ASP A 241 -7.65 -30.02 -18.85
N LEU A 242 -7.45 -28.77 -18.46
CA LEU A 242 -8.24 -27.63 -18.90
C LEU A 242 -7.62 -26.95 -20.12
N SER A 243 -8.47 -26.35 -20.96
CA SER A 243 -7.97 -25.55 -22.09
C SER A 243 -7.23 -24.30 -21.63
N ALA A 244 -6.36 -23.77 -22.47
CA ALA A 244 -5.64 -22.53 -22.20
C ALA A 244 -6.60 -21.37 -21.82
N GLU A 245 -7.72 -21.24 -22.53
CA GLU A 245 -8.74 -20.24 -22.24
C GLU A 245 -9.39 -20.43 -20.86
N GLN A 246 -9.72 -21.67 -20.47
CA GLN A 246 -10.28 -21.95 -19.14
C GLN A 246 -9.30 -21.58 -18.03
N ARG A 247 -8.01 -21.89 -18.22
CA ARG A 247 -6.95 -21.58 -17.24
C ARG A 247 -6.77 -20.07 -17.09
N VAL A 248 -6.77 -19.31 -18.20
CA VAL A 248 -6.74 -17.84 -18.18
C VAL A 248 -7.95 -17.27 -17.45
N ARG A 249 -9.15 -17.81 -17.66
CA ARG A 249 -10.35 -17.36 -16.93
C ARG A 249 -10.20 -17.52 -15.41
N PHE A 250 -9.59 -18.59 -14.93
CA PHE A 250 -9.30 -18.74 -13.50
C PHE A 250 -8.24 -17.74 -13.00
N PHE A 251 -7.19 -17.51 -13.79
CA PHE A 251 -6.15 -16.52 -13.47
C PHE A 251 -6.68 -15.08 -13.36
N GLU A 252 -7.54 -14.68 -14.29
CA GLU A 252 -8.08 -13.33 -14.38
C GLU A 252 -9.22 -13.06 -13.39
N ASN A 253 -9.80 -14.11 -12.80
CA ASN A 253 -10.92 -13.98 -11.88
C ASN A 253 -10.45 -13.66 -10.46
N ARG A 254 -10.35 -12.36 -10.17
CA ARG A 254 -9.99 -11.83 -8.84
C ARG A 254 -11.21 -11.69 -7.95
N VAL A 255 -11.02 -11.98 -6.67
CA VAL A 255 -12.06 -11.87 -5.65
C VAL A 255 -11.69 -10.81 -4.62
N TRP A 256 -12.72 -10.22 -4.00
CA TRP A 256 -12.50 -9.28 -2.90
C TRP A 256 -11.85 -9.98 -1.70
N TRP A 257 -10.74 -9.44 -1.19
CA TRP A 257 -10.01 -10.00 -0.06
C TRP A 257 -10.86 -10.02 1.22
N ALA A 258 -11.63 -8.96 1.48
CA ALA A 258 -12.57 -8.89 2.60
C ALA A 258 -13.96 -9.51 2.34
N ARG A 259 -14.10 -10.34 1.28
CA ARG A 259 -15.36 -11.07 1.00
C ARG A 259 -15.83 -11.87 2.21
N GLY A 260 -17.13 -11.85 2.48
CA GLY A 260 -17.73 -12.58 3.61
C GLY A 260 -17.47 -12.00 5.00
N VAL A 261 -16.51 -11.08 5.19
CA VAL A 261 -16.32 -10.39 6.48
C VAL A 261 -17.58 -9.62 6.92
N PRO A 262 -18.26 -8.87 6.04
CA PRO A 262 -19.53 -8.22 6.41
C PRO A 262 -20.64 -9.19 6.81
N GLY A 263 -20.58 -10.43 6.34
CA GLY A 263 -21.57 -11.45 6.62
C GLY A 263 -21.64 -12.49 5.50
N VAL A 264 -21.97 -13.72 5.89
CA VAL A 264 -22.20 -14.85 4.99
C VAL A 264 -23.58 -15.46 5.25
N GLY A 265 -24.20 -16.04 4.22
CA GLY A 265 -25.47 -16.77 4.31
C GLY A 265 -26.70 -16.03 3.79
N TYR A 266 -27.82 -16.76 3.74
CA TYR A 266 -29.10 -16.26 3.23
C TYR A 266 -29.63 -15.09 4.08
N HIS A 267 -29.99 -13.98 3.43
CA HIS A 267 -30.46 -12.74 4.06
C HIS A 267 -29.45 -12.08 5.03
N ALA A 268 -28.16 -12.35 4.91
CA ALA A 268 -27.15 -11.55 5.63
C ALA A 268 -27.22 -10.08 5.17
N ASN A 269 -27.22 -9.14 6.12
CA ASN A 269 -27.21 -7.71 5.82
C ASN A 269 -25.92 -7.28 5.09
N ALA A 270 -24.78 -7.81 5.56
CA ALA A 270 -23.47 -7.65 4.92
C ALA A 270 -23.08 -6.19 4.62
N SER A 271 -23.41 -5.27 5.53
CA SER A 271 -23.10 -3.85 5.36
C SER A 271 -21.65 -3.51 5.72
N TYR A 272 -21.21 -2.31 5.32
CA TYR A 272 -19.94 -1.75 5.78
C TYR A 272 -19.78 -1.83 7.30
N TRP A 273 -20.82 -1.46 8.06
CA TRP A 273 -20.79 -1.47 9.51
C TRP A 273 -20.73 -2.88 10.12
N ASP A 274 -21.31 -3.86 9.44
CA ASP A 274 -21.16 -5.27 9.84
C ASP A 274 -19.71 -5.72 9.63
N GLY A 275 -19.08 -5.33 8.51
CA GLY A 275 -17.67 -5.65 8.26
C GLY A 275 -16.71 -5.00 9.27
N ILE A 276 -16.92 -3.72 9.59
CA ILE A 276 -16.20 -2.99 10.64
C ILE A 276 -16.23 -3.75 11.97
N ARG A 277 -17.41 -4.25 12.36
CA ARG A 277 -17.60 -4.99 13.60
C ARG A 277 -16.98 -6.39 13.53
N ASN A 278 -17.26 -7.12 12.46
CA ASN A 278 -16.92 -8.53 12.33
C ASN A 278 -15.41 -8.73 12.19
N MET A 279 -14.68 -7.79 11.57
CA MET A 279 -13.23 -7.89 11.42
C MET A 279 -12.51 -8.05 12.77
N ILE A 280 -13.07 -7.51 13.86
CA ILE A 280 -12.54 -7.70 15.22
C ILE A 280 -12.42 -9.19 15.56
N SER A 281 -13.39 -10.00 15.11
CA SER A 281 -13.47 -11.44 15.40
C SER A 281 -12.79 -12.32 14.34
N VAL A 282 -12.75 -11.90 13.07
CA VAL A 282 -12.29 -12.78 11.96
C VAL A 282 -10.99 -12.37 11.29
N TRP A 283 -10.31 -11.31 11.74
CA TRP A 283 -9.06 -10.88 11.11
C TRP A 283 -8.01 -12.00 10.98
N GLN A 284 -7.95 -12.93 11.95
CA GLN A 284 -7.02 -14.08 11.92
C GLN A 284 -7.35 -15.11 10.84
N LYS A 285 -8.55 -15.04 10.26
CA LYS A 285 -9.02 -15.92 9.19
C LYS A 285 -8.74 -15.33 7.80
N MET A 286 -8.22 -14.11 7.72
CA MET A 286 -7.90 -13.46 6.45
C MET A 286 -6.73 -14.18 5.77
N GLY A 287 -6.79 -14.32 4.44
CA GLY A 287 -5.73 -14.99 3.69
C GLY A 287 -4.51 -14.10 3.48
N PHE A 288 -3.35 -14.73 3.34
CA PHE A 288 -2.07 -14.09 3.03
C PHE A 288 -1.78 -14.18 1.54
N VAL A 289 -1.32 -13.10 0.93
CA VAL A 289 -0.86 -13.13 -0.46
C VAL A 289 0.60 -13.55 -0.49
N VAL A 290 0.87 -14.66 -1.16
CA VAL A 290 2.21 -15.24 -1.27
C VAL A 290 2.51 -15.57 -2.71
N GLU A 291 3.79 -15.56 -3.04
CA GLU A 291 4.22 -16.00 -4.36
C GLU A 291 4.08 -17.51 -4.53
N ARG A 292 3.69 -17.91 -5.74
CA ARG A 292 3.60 -19.30 -6.21
C ARG A 292 4.12 -19.40 -7.65
N PRO A 293 4.64 -20.57 -8.06
CA PRO A 293 4.98 -20.81 -9.45
C PRO A 293 3.70 -20.81 -10.31
N GLY A 294 3.78 -20.20 -11.49
CA GLY A 294 2.82 -20.38 -12.57
C GLY A 294 2.99 -21.72 -13.27
N PRO A 295 2.14 -22.03 -14.25
CA PRO A 295 2.24 -23.29 -14.98
C PRO A 295 3.50 -23.35 -15.86
N THR A 296 4.06 -24.55 -15.98
CA THR A 296 5.32 -24.82 -16.70
C THR A 296 5.18 -25.92 -17.75
N ASP A 297 3.96 -26.43 -17.93
CA ASP A 297 3.67 -27.41 -18.96
C ASP A 297 3.86 -26.81 -20.37
N PRO A 298 4.18 -27.62 -21.39
CA PRO A 298 4.45 -27.12 -22.75
C PRO A 298 3.33 -26.27 -23.35
N ASP A 299 2.08 -26.55 -22.95
CA ASP A 299 0.87 -25.89 -23.46
C ASP A 299 0.35 -24.80 -22.50
N HIS A 300 1.19 -24.29 -21.58
CA HIS A 300 0.77 -23.24 -20.65
C HIS A 300 0.39 -21.95 -21.40
N PRO A 301 -0.64 -21.22 -20.95
CA PRO A 301 -1.02 -19.95 -21.59
C PRO A 301 0.03 -18.87 -21.36
N GLU A 302 0.46 -18.18 -22.44
CA GLU A 302 1.41 -17.05 -22.37
C GLU A 302 0.93 -15.90 -21.47
N ALA A 303 -0.40 -15.74 -21.34
CA ALA A 303 -0.99 -14.71 -20.48
C ALA A 303 -0.78 -14.95 -18.97
N ILE A 304 -0.38 -16.15 -18.57
CA ILE A 304 -0.12 -16.49 -17.16
C ILE A 304 1.39 -16.41 -16.91
N PRO A 305 1.87 -15.53 -16.02
CA PRO A 305 3.30 -15.38 -15.77
C PRO A 305 3.88 -16.57 -15.00
N ALA A 306 5.19 -16.76 -15.10
CA ALA A 306 5.93 -17.83 -14.42
C ALA A 306 5.86 -17.74 -12.88
N ARG A 307 5.57 -16.56 -12.33
CA ARG A 307 5.35 -16.31 -10.90
C ARG A 307 4.03 -15.58 -10.74
N VAL A 308 3.17 -16.08 -9.85
CA VAL A 308 1.86 -15.50 -9.53
C VAL A 308 1.75 -15.25 -8.02
N PHE A 309 0.91 -14.31 -7.62
CA PHE A 309 0.63 -14.00 -6.22
C PHE A 309 -0.76 -14.50 -5.84
N VAL A 310 -0.82 -15.42 -4.87
CA VAL A 310 -2.02 -16.20 -4.51
C VAL A 310 -2.39 -15.95 -3.06
N GLU A 311 -3.68 -15.72 -2.78
CA GLU A 311 -4.23 -15.73 -1.43
C GLU A 311 -4.29 -17.16 -0.90
N VAL A 312 -3.56 -17.45 0.17
CA VAL A 312 -3.50 -18.75 0.85
C VAL A 312 -3.87 -18.63 2.33
N GLY A 313 -4.19 -19.76 2.96
CA GLY A 313 -4.43 -19.81 4.41
C GLY A 313 -5.69 -19.08 4.89
N ARG A 314 -6.58 -18.74 3.96
CA ARG A 314 -7.87 -18.12 4.28
C ARG A 314 -8.75 -19.11 5.04
N GLY A 315 -9.29 -18.69 6.19
CA GLY A 315 -10.24 -19.45 6.99
C GLY A 315 -11.71 -19.15 6.65
N ALA A 316 -12.61 -19.99 7.17
CA ALA A 316 -14.05 -19.83 7.00
C ALA A 316 -14.57 -18.58 7.74
N MET A 317 -15.22 -17.66 7.01
CA MET A 317 -15.77 -16.42 7.59
C MET A 317 -17.06 -16.63 8.40
N GLU A 318 -17.58 -17.85 8.44
CA GLU A 318 -18.68 -18.24 9.33
C GLU A 318 -18.27 -18.05 10.80
N GLN A 319 -19.17 -17.45 11.58
CA GLN A 319 -18.98 -17.17 13.01
C GLN A 319 -20.07 -17.82 13.88
N ARG A 320 -21.16 -18.30 13.27
CA ARG A 320 -22.32 -18.86 13.99
C ARG A 320 -22.10 -20.31 14.41
N PHE A 321 -21.23 -21.04 13.70
CA PHE A 321 -21.00 -22.46 13.90
C PHE A 321 -19.51 -22.76 13.82
N ASP A 322 -19.03 -23.62 14.72
CA ASP A 322 -17.68 -24.18 14.66
C ASP A 322 -17.69 -25.37 13.70
N TRP A 323 -17.27 -25.13 12.46
CA TRP A 323 -17.12 -26.20 11.46
C TRP A 323 -15.79 -26.93 11.64
N THR A 324 -15.83 -28.26 11.62
CA THR A 324 -14.65 -29.12 11.58
C THR A 324 -14.51 -29.76 10.21
N ALA A 325 -13.30 -30.23 9.85
CA ALA A 325 -13.09 -30.95 8.60
C ALA A 325 -13.94 -32.23 8.46
N GLY A 326 -14.45 -32.78 9.59
CA GLY A 326 -15.35 -33.93 9.59
C GLY A 326 -16.80 -33.60 9.23
N ASP A 327 -17.18 -32.32 9.27
CA ASP A 327 -18.54 -31.88 8.97
C ASP A 327 -18.78 -31.68 7.45
N GLY A 328 -17.73 -31.82 6.65
CA GLY A 328 -17.72 -31.61 5.20
C GLY A 328 -16.93 -30.36 4.79
N GLU A 329 -16.96 -30.03 3.51
CA GLU A 329 -16.43 -28.73 3.05
C GLU A 329 -17.28 -27.62 3.68
N SER A 330 -16.62 -26.71 4.42
CA SER A 330 -17.21 -25.40 4.69
C SER A 330 -17.50 -24.77 3.34
N PRO A 331 -18.75 -24.32 3.06
CA PRO A 331 -19.03 -23.55 1.86
C PRO A 331 -18.20 -22.26 1.80
#